data_AF-A0A8H8BSS7-F1
#
_entry.id   AF-A0A8H8BSS7-F1
#
_cell.length_a   1.000
_cell.length_b   1.000
_cell.length_c   1.000
_cell.angle_alpha   90.00
_cell.angle_beta   90.00
_cell.angle_gamma   90.00
#
_symmetry.space_group_name_H-M   'P 1'
#
loop_
_entity.id
_entity.type
_entity.pdbx_description
1 polymer ?
#
loop_
_entity_poly.entity_id
_entity_poly.type
_entity_poly.pdbx_seq_one_letter_code
_entity_poly.pdbx_strand_id
1 'polypeptide(L)'
;MSDRPDGSCPVSPLLSTTERTIFGNGVCRVYGYPSTGGVLIKSASLLDMLFLSLPRTHTSQRSPSAEEEDRFCNLMRRTGAKWWPSRDDEFEVQIGARDITEEEEKMVVFGWPADGVGVWVLRFKNAKELPKDFGRLTLALNMEEKIEMMREYGAQFVEYVTQVEELS
;
A
#
# COMPACT_ATOMS: atom_id res chain seq x y z
N MET A 1 -55.33 -11.89 -2.93
CA MET A 1 -54.04 -12.53 -2.64
C MET A 1 -53.16 -12.26 -3.84
N SER A 2 -52.26 -11.28 -3.76
CA SER A 2 -51.29 -10.99 -4.83
C SER A 2 -49.98 -11.65 -4.47
N ASP A 3 -49.56 -12.60 -5.31
CA ASP A 3 -48.20 -13.13 -5.32
C ASP A 3 -47.22 -11.99 -5.59
N ARG A 4 -46.27 -11.81 -4.67
CA ARG A 4 -45.11 -10.94 -4.89
C ARG A 4 -44.10 -11.73 -5.70
N PRO A 5 -43.56 -11.21 -6.81
CA PRO A 5 -42.44 -11.86 -7.46
C PRO A 5 -41.23 -11.77 -6.52
N ASP A 6 -40.63 -12.93 -6.23
CA ASP A 6 -39.35 -13.03 -5.56
C ASP A 6 -38.34 -12.16 -6.32
N GLY A 7 -38.02 -11.01 -5.73
CA GLY A 7 -36.94 -10.15 -6.16
C GLY A 7 -35.63 -10.83 -5.84
N SER A 8 -35.26 -11.83 -6.63
CA SER A 8 -33.89 -12.32 -6.68
C SER A 8 -33.05 -11.16 -7.17
N CYS A 9 -32.36 -10.49 -6.25
CA CYS A 9 -31.29 -9.55 -6.59
C CYS A 9 -30.38 -10.28 -7.58
N PRO A 10 -30.08 -9.70 -8.76
CA PRO A 10 -29.08 -10.29 -9.61
C PRO A 10 -27.83 -10.43 -8.74
N VAL A 11 -27.36 -11.67 -8.57
CA VAL A 11 -26.05 -11.93 -8.01
C VAL A 11 -25.11 -11.19 -8.94
N SER A 12 -24.67 -10.00 -8.54
CA SER A 12 -23.60 -9.29 -9.20
C SER A 12 -22.52 -10.33 -9.46
N PRO A 13 -22.08 -10.55 -10.72
CA PRO A 13 -21.03 -11.50 -10.98
C PRO A 13 -19.91 -11.15 -10.00
N LEU A 14 -19.54 -12.11 -9.14
CA LEU A 14 -18.53 -11.96 -8.10
C LEU A 14 -17.46 -11.06 -8.68
N LEU A 15 -17.41 -9.79 -8.25
CA LEU A 15 -16.50 -8.82 -8.84
C LEU A 15 -15.13 -9.42 -8.57
N SER A 16 -14.52 -9.99 -9.60
CA SER A 16 -13.14 -10.43 -9.56
C SER A 16 -12.34 -9.15 -9.45
N THR A 17 -12.25 -8.57 -8.24
CA THR A 17 -11.64 -7.28 -8.06
C THR A 17 -10.13 -7.48 -8.06
N THR A 18 -9.60 -7.74 -9.26
CA THR A 18 -8.19 -7.70 -9.64
C THR A 18 -7.76 -6.27 -9.99
N GLU A 19 -8.48 -5.27 -9.47
CA GLU A 19 -8.19 -3.86 -9.71
C GLU A 19 -6.83 -3.54 -9.09
N ARG A 20 -5.90 -3.01 -9.89
CA ARG A 20 -4.59 -2.59 -9.37
C ARG A 20 -4.63 -1.20 -8.77
N THR A 21 -5.43 -0.30 -9.34
CA THR A 21 -5.55 1.08 -8.86
C THR A 21 -7.00 1.52 -8.79
N ILE A 22 -7.39 2.15 -7.69
CA ILE A 22 -8.69 2.81 -7.53
C ILE A 22 -8.44 4.27 -7.14
N PHE A 23 -8.97 5.20 -7.93
CA PHE A 23 -8.88 6.63 -7.61
C PHE A 23 -10.05 7.02 -6.70
N GLY A 24 -9.73 7.61 -5.55
CA GLY A 24 -10.69 8.22 -4.64
C GLY A 24 -10.51 9.73 -4.54
N ASN A 25 -11.21 10.35 -3.59
CA ASN A 25 -11.11 11.78 -3.34
C ASN A 25 -9.76 12.13 -2.72
N GLY A 26 -8.80 12.54 -3.55
CA GLY A 26 -7.47 13.00 -3.14
C GLY A 26 -6.44 11.90 -2.85
N VAL A 27 -6.79 10.62 -3.03
CA VAL A 27 -5.88 9.49 -2.83
C VAL A 27 -6.06 8.43 -3.92
N CYS A 28 -4.99 7.73 -4.27
CA CYS A 28 -5.06 6.53 -5.10
C CYS A 28 -4.76 5.31 -4.22
N ARG A 29 -5.65 4.32 -4.22
CA ARG A 29 -5.41 3.03 -3.58
C ARG A 29 -4.80 2.08 -4.59
N VAL A 30 -3.66 1.50 -4.25
CA VAL A 30 -2.93 0.52 -5.07
C VAL A 30 -3.01 -0.84 -4.39
N TYR A 31 -3.30 -1.87 -5.18
CA TYR A 31 -3.41 -3.25 -4.76
C TYR A 31 -2.40 -4.13 -5.48
N GLY A 32 -1.78 -5.03 -4.73
CA GLY A 32 -0.93 -6.10 -5.24
C GLY A 32 -1.39 -7.45 -4.71
N TYR A 33 -1.36 -8.47 -5.55
CA TYR A 33 -1.95 -9.78 -5.25
C TYR A 33 -0.87 -10.88 -5.28
N PRO A 34 -0.08 -11.05 -4.22
CA PRO A 34 1.02 -11.99 -4.21
C PRO A 34 0.51 -13.44 -4.31
N SER A 35 1.29 -14.30 -4.94
CA SER A 35 1.01 -15.74 -5.08
C SER A 35 0.90 -16.47 -3.74
N THR A 36 1.51 -15.92 -2.69
CA THR A 36 1.41 -16.41 -1.30
C THR A 36 0.03 -16.18 -0.66
N GLY A 37 -0.87 -15.48 -1.35
CA GLY A 37 -2.20 -15.14 -0.84
C GLY A 37 -2.26 -13.79 -0.11
N GLY A 38 -3.48 -13.38 0.23
CA GLY A 38 -3.78 -12.05 0.77
C GLY A 38 -3.65 -10.93 -0.28
N VAL A 39 -3.51 -9.69 0.19
CA VAL A 39 -3.44 -8.50 -0.64
C VAL A 39 -2.50 -7.46 -0.02
N LEU A 40 -1.62 -6.87 -0.82
CA LEU A 40 -0.87 -5.68 -0.45
C LEU A 40 -1.71 -4.45 -0.76
N ILE A 41 -1.86 -3.55 0.21
CA ILE A 41 -2.65 -2.33 0.09
C ILE A 41 -1.77 -1.12 0.39
N LYS A 42 -1.84 -0.11 -0.47
CA LYS A 42 -1.15 1.17 -0.30
C LYS A 42 -2.05 2.34 -0.67
N SER A 43 -2.16 3.33 0.21
CA SER A 43 -2.55 4.69 -0.19
C SER A 43 -1.31 5.36 -0.79
N ALA A 44 -1.29 5.47 -2.12
CA ALA A 44 -0.13 5.89 -2.89
C ALA A 44 -0.05 7.42 -3.01
N SER A 45 1.13 7.96 -2.71
CA SER A 45 1.54 9.31 -3.09
C SER A 45 1.90 9.38 -4.59
N LEU A 46 2.13 10.59 -5.09
CA LEU A 46 2.60 10.77 -6.47
C LEU A 46 3.94 10.06 -6.71
N LEU A 47 4.84 10.10 -5.73
CA LEU A 47 6.14 9.46 -5.78
C LEU A 47 6.02 7.93 -5.76
N ASP A 48 5.08 7.36 -4.99
CA ASP A 48 4.81 5.92 -5.00
C ASP A 48 4.31 5.47 -6.39
N MET A 49 3.42 6.24 -7.01
CA MET A 49 2.93 5.94 -8.37
C MET A 49 4.06 5.95 -9.41
N LEU A 50 5.00 6.91 -9.31
CA LEU A 50 6.17 6.96 -10.17
C LEU A 50 7.11 5.77 -9.93
N PHE A 51 7.40 5.46 -8.67
CA PHE A 51 8.24 4.31 -8.29
C PHE A 51 7.67 2.98 -8.80
N LEU A 52 6.35 2.81 -8.73
CA LEU A 52 5.64 1.62 -9.19
C LEU A 52 5.35 1.62 -10.70
N SER A 53 5.78 2.66 -11.44
CA SER A 53 5.49 2.85 -12.87
C SER A 53 3.99 2.76 -13.21
N LEU A 54 3.14 3.33 -12.35
CA LEU A 54 1.68 3.31 -12.51
C LEU A 54 1.16 4.55 -13.25
N PRO A 55 0.15 4.40 -14.12
CA PRO A 55 -0.51 5.53 -14.74
C PRO A 55 -1.29 6.35 -13.71
N ARG A 56 -1.25 7.68 -13.87
CA ARG A 56 -1.91 8.64 -12.95
C ARG A 56 -3.25 9.15 -13.47
N THR A 57 -3.58 8.82 -14.72
CA THR A 57 -4.72 9.38 -15.46
C THR A 57 -5.86 8.39 -15.65
N HIS A 58 -5.62 7.09 -15.48
CA HIS A 58 -6.60 6.03 -15.69
C HIS A 58 -6.27 4.83 -14.82
N THR A 59 -7.27 3.98 -14.56
CA THR A 59 -7.13 2.82 -13.69
C THR A 59 -6.36 1.69 -14.39
N SER A 60 -5.60 0.91 -13.61
CA SER A 60 -4.88 -0.28 -14.05
C SER A 60 -5.49 -1.54 -13.45
N GLN A 61 -5.27 -2.66 -14.12
CA GLN A 61 -5.61 -4.00 -13.65
C GLN A 61 -4.34 -4.77 -13.25
N ARG A 62 -4.53 -5.79 -12.40
CA ARG A 62 -3.52 -6.79 -12.05
C ARG A 62 -2.95 -7.45 -13.31
N SER A 63 -1.68 -7.90 -13.25
CA SER A 63 -1.15 -8.77 -14.31
C SER A 63 -1.80 -10.15 -14.23
N PRO A 64 -2.14 -10.79 -15.37
CA PRO A 64 -2.57 -12.18 -15.41
C PRO A 64 -1.43 -13.17 -15.12
N SER A 65 -0.15 -12.76 -15.26
CA SER A 65 1.00 -13.58 -14.88
C SER A 65 1.26 -13.46 -13.37
N ALA A 66 1.29 -14.60 -12.69
CA ALA A 66 1.62 -14.66 -11.28
C ALA A 66 3.03 -14.11 -11.00
N GLU A 67 3.99 -14.40 -11.88
CA GLU A 67 5.37 -13.96 -11.74
C GLU A 67 5.51 -12.44 -11.92
N GLU A 68 4.81 -11.86 -12.88
CA GLU A 68 4.75 -10.40 -13.05
C GLU A 68 4.07 -9.72 -11.87
N GLU A 69 2.99 -10.31 -11.36
CA GLU A 69 2.30 -9.81 -10.19
C GLU A 69 3.17 -9.86 -8.93
N ASP A 70 3.91 -10.95 -8.72
CA ASP A 70 4.81 -11.09 -7.58
C ASP A 70 5.96 -10.09 -7.65
N ARG A 71 6.51 -9.82 -8.84
CA ARG A 71 7.49 -8.74 -9.04
C ARG A 71 6.91 -7.37 -8.67
N PHE A 72 5.66 -7.10 -9.07
CA PHE A 72 4.97 -5.86 -8.69
C PHE A 72 4.73 -5.78 -7.17
N CYS A 73 4.30 -6.87 -6.54
CA CYS A 73 4.15 -6.97 -5.09
C CYS A 73 5.45 -6.68 -4.34
N ASN A 74 6.58 -7.19 -4.84
CA ASN A 74 7.90 -6.91 -4.28
C ASN A 74 8.26 -5.42 -4.37
N LEU A 75 7.88 -4.73 -5.45
CA LEU A 75 8.02 -3.28 -5.54
C LEU A 75 7.08 -2.56 -4.57
N MET A 76 5.84 -3.02 -4.42
CA MET A 76 4.89 -2.44 -3.46
C MET A 76 5.39 -2.51 -2.02
N ARG A 77 5.99 -3.63 -1.59
CA ARG A 77 6.61 -3.75 -0.26
C ARG A 77 7.66 -2.66 -0.03
N ARG A 78 8.45 -2.34 -1.06
CA ARG A 78 9.45 -1.25 -1.03
C ARG A 78 8.85 0.16 -0.92
N THR A 79 7.54 0.32 -1.09
CA THR A 79 6.82 1.59 -0.82
C THR A 79 6.22 1.63 0.60
N GLY A 80 6.37 0.57 1.39
CA GLY A 80 5.67 0.41 2.68
C GLY A 80 4.19 0.07 2.50
N ALA A 81 3.85 -0.70 1.45
CA ALA A 81 2.52 -1.30 1.33
C ALA A 81 2.32 -2.35 2.42
N LYS A 82 1.13 -2.41 3.02
CA LYS A 82 0.81 -3.36 4.08
C LYS A 82 0.12 -4.58 3.51
N TRP A 83 0.47 -5.76 4.00
CA TRP A 83 -0.23 -7.00 3.67
C TRP A 83 -1.47 -7.14 4.55
N TRP A 84 -2.55 -7.63 3.95
CA TRP A 84 -3.82 -7.93 4.60
C TRP A 84 -4.33 -9.30 4.13
N PRO A 85 -5.03 -10.07 4.98
CA PRO A 85 -5.71 -11.30 4.58
C PRO A 85 -6.67 -11.11 3.39
N SER A 86 -7.37 -9.97 3.34
CA SER A 86 -8.25 -9.61 2.23
C SER A 86 -8.50 -8.09 2.21
N ARG A 87 -9.15 -7.60 1.14
CA ARG A 87 -9.61 -6.19 1.08
C ARG A 87 -10.68 -5.91 2.13
N ASP A 88 -11.55 -6.89 2.39
CA ASP A 88 -12.63 -6.76 3.36
C ASP A 88 -12.08 -6.70 4.79
N ASP A 89 -11.02 -7.44 5.09
CA ASP A 89 -10.38 -7.42 6.40
C ASP A 89 -9.76 -6.05 6.72
N GLU A 90 -9.10 -5.40 5.74
CA GLU A 90 -8.62 -4.02 5.91
C GLU A 90 -9.79 -3.04 6.08
N PHE A 91 -10.88 -3.24 5.34
CA PHE A 91 -12.08 -2.41 5.44
C PHE A 91 -12.76 -2.54 6.81
N GLU A 92 -12.90 -3.76 7.33
CA GLU A 92 -13.45 -4.04 8.67
C GLU A 92 -12.64 -3.33 9.76
N VAL A 93 -11.30 -3.30 9.64
CA VAL A 93 -10.45 -2.50 10.53
C VAL A 93 -10.71 -1.00 10.38
N GLN A 94 -10.79 -0.49 9.15
CA GLN A 94 -11.02 0.93 8.91
C GLN A 94 -12.34 1.44 9.49
N ILE A 95 -13.40 0.63 9.46
CA ILE A 95 -14.71 0.99 10.01
C ILE A 95 -14.86 0.63 11.50
N GLY A 96 -13.85 0.04 12.13
CA GLY A 96 -13.87 -0.38 13.52
C GLY A 96 -14.76 -1.60 13.80
N ALA A 97 -15.06 -2.41 12.79
CA ALA A 97 -15.75 -3.68 12.94
C ALA A 97 -14.80 -4.79 13.43
N ARG A 98 -13.49 -4.62 13.21
CA ARG A 98 -12.41 -5.48 13.72
C ARG A 98 -11.33 -4.62 14.36
N ASP A 99 -10.78 -5.08 15.49
CA ASP A 99 -9.59 -4.47 16.09
C ASP A 99 -8.35 -4.72 15.21
N ILE A 100 -7.57 -3.67 14.98
CA ILE A 100 -6.27 -3.76 14.31
C ILE A 100 -5.26 -4.47 15.21
N THR A 101 -4.45 -5.36 14.64
CA THR A 101 -3.36 -6.01 15.39
C THR A 101 -2.17 -5.08 15.57
N GLU A 102 -1.31 -5.36 16.56
CA GLU A 102 -0.07 -4.57 16.76
C GLU A 102 0.82 -4.55 15.52
N GLU A 103 0.87 -5.65 14.76
CA GLU A 103 1.65 -5.73 13.52
C GLU A 103 1.02 -4.89 12.40
N GLU A 104 -0.29 -4.94 12.24
CA GLU A 104 -1.02 -4.13 11.26
C GLU A 104 -0.97 -2.63 11.59
N GLU A 105 -0.84 -2.26 12.86
CA GLU A 105 -0.69 -0.86 13.27
C GLU A 105 0.67 -0.29 12.85
N LYS A 106 1.75 -1.07 12.91
CA LYS A 106 3.12 -0.63 12.59
C LYS A 106 3.17 0.06 11.23
N MET A 107 3.90 1.17 11.15
CA MET A 107 4.08 1.88 9.90
C MET A 107 5.54 2.03 9.60
N VAL A 108 5.88 1.70 8.35
CA VAL A 108 7.23 1.80 7.85
C VAL A 108 7.23 2.56 6.54
N VAL A 109 8.15 3.50 6.42
CA VAL A 109 8.39 4.28 5.21
C VAL A 109 9.82 4.07 4.77
N PHE A 110 9.98 3.76 3.49
CA PHE A 110 11.29 3.57 2.87
C PHE A 110 11.66 4.75 1.97
N GLY A 111 12.93 5.08 1.98
CA GLY A 111 13.59 6.00 1.05
C GLY A 111 14.76 5.28 0.39
N TRP A 112 14.75 5.23 -0.94
CA TRP A 112 15.73 4.50 -1.74
C TRP A 112 16.68 5.49 -2.42
N PRO A 113 17.96 5.57 -2.00
CA PRO A 113 18.93 6.49 -2.62
C PRO A 113 19.13 6.20 -4.11
N ALA A 114 19.31 7.24 -4.93
CA ALA A 114 19.59 7.08 -6.37
C ALA A 114 20.90 6.33 -6.68
N ASP A 115 21.88 6.33 -5.76
CA ASP A 115 23.10 5.54 -5.92
C ASP A 115 22.89 4.02 -5.76
N GLY A 116 21.70 3.61 -5.30
CA GLY A 116 21.31 2.22 -5.10
C GLY A 116 21.93 1.58 -3.85
N VAL A 117 22.63 2.34 -3.01
CA VAL A 117 23.32 1.83 -1.83
C VAL A 117 22.41 1.96 -0.61
N GLY A 118 22.04 0.81 -0.04
CA GLY A 118 21.23 0.73 1.17
C GLY A 118 19.82 1.30 1.03
N VAL A 119 19.22 1.60 2.18
CA VAL A 119 17.85 2.12 2.29
C VAL A 119 17.68 2.91 3.58
N TRP A 120 16.95 4.02 3.50
CA TRP A 120 16.49 4.75 4.67
C TRP A 120 15.17 4.18 5.14
N VAL A 121 15.07 3.88 6.43
CA VAL A 121 13.89 3.28 7.05
C VAL A 121 13.40 4.17 8.18
N LEU A 122 12.14 4.55 8.11
CA LEU A 122 11.44 5.30 9.15
C LEU A 122 10.32 4.43 9.72
N ARG A 123 10.28 4.27 11.05
CA ARG A 123 9.39 3.34 11.75
C ARG A 123 8.55 4.07 12.80
N PHE A 124 7.27 3.74 12.86
CA PHE A 124 6.35 4.16 13.92
C PHE A 124 5.55 2.96 14.40
N LYS A 125 5.20 2.91 15.69
CA LYS A 125 4.40 1.79 16.21
C LYS A 125 2.97 1.83 15.70
N ASN A 126 2.42 3.02 15.51
CA ASN A 126 1.07 3.21 15.00
C ASN A 126 0.84 4.65 14.52
N ALA A 127 -0.35 4.90 13.97
CA ALA A 127 -0.78 6.20 13.47
C ALA A 127 -0.79 7.31 14.54
N LYS A 128 -0.89 6.97 15.83
CA LYS A 128 -0.94 7.95 16.92
C LYS A 128 0.43 8.56 17.23
N GLU A 129 1.51 7.86 16.89
CA GLU A 129 2.89 8.34 17.05
C GLU A 129 3.36 9.23 15.89
N LEU A 130 2.54 9.42 14.85
CA LEU A 130 2.93 10.27 13.73
C LEU A 130 3.04 11.74 14.14
N PRO A 131 4.12 12.43 13.71
CA PRO A 131 4.20 13.88 13.79
C PRO A 131 2.99 14.55 13.10
N LYS A 132 2.52 15.68 13.65
CA LYS A 132 1.34 16.39 13.12
C LYS A 132 1.48 16.78 11.64
N ASP A 133 2.69 17.02 11.19
CA ASP A 133 3.02 17.45 9.83
C ASP A 133 3.43 16.28 8.91
N PHE A 134 3.35 15.03 9.37
CA PHE A 134 3.85 13.83 8.64
C PHE A 134 3.34 13.71 7.21
N GLY A 135 2.14 14.22 6.94
CA GLY A 135 1.56 14.28 5.59
C GLY A 135 2.44 14.99 4.56
N ARG A 136 3.39 15.85 4.99
CA ARG A 136 4.35 16.50 4.08
C ARG A 136 5.18 15.51 3.27
N LEU A 137 5.45 14.29 3.78
CA LEU A 137 6.18 13.26 3.03
C LEU A 137 5.49 12.88 1.71
N THR A 138 4.18 13.05 1.61
CA THR A 138 3.42 12.79 0.38
C THR A 138 3.68 13.84 -0.71
N LEU A 139 4.28 14.97 -0.35
CA LEU A 139 4.59 16.09 -1.24
C LEU A 139 5.99 16.01 -1.86
N ALA A 140 6.84 15.08 -1.42
CA ALA A 140 8.17 14.89 -1.97
C ALA A 140 8.09 14.57 -3.49
N LEU A 141 8.90 15.27 -4.28
CA LEU A 141 8.91 15.15 -5.74
C LEU A 141 9.81 14.01 -6.22
N ASN A 142 10.79 13.62 -5.42
CA ASN A 142 11.75 12.55 -5.71
C ASN A 142 12.21 11.83 -4.43
N MET A 143 12.99 10.76 -4.58
CA MET A 143 13.43 9.94 -3.45
C MET A 143 14.43 10.67 -2.56
N GLU A 144 15.29 11.52 -3.10
CA GLU A 144 16.29 12.27 -2.36
C GLU A 144 15.63 13.27 -1.41
N GLU A 145 14.65 14.03 -1.90
CA GLU A 145 13.83 14.94 -1.11
C GLU A 145 13.04 14.15 -0.04
N LYS A 146 12.44 13.01 -0.41
CA LYS A 146 11.75 12.13 0.55
C LYS A 146 12.71 11.68 1.66
N ILE A 147 13.93 11.27 1.31
CA ILE A 147 14.97 10.85 2.26
C ILE A 147 15.35 12.00 3.19
N GLU A 148 15.57 13.21 2.67
CA GLU A 148 15.87 14.39 3.48
C GLU A 148 14.77 14.65 4.51
N MET A 149 13.51 14.65 4.08
CA MET A 149 12.35 14.83 4.97
C MET A 149 12.20 13.68 5.98
N MET A 150 12.50 12.43 5.58
CA MET A 150 12.49 11.27 6.47
C MET A 150 13.53 11.39 7.58
N ARG A 151 14.71 11.97 7.30
CA ARG A 151 15.77 12.18 8.29
C ARG A 151 15.33 13.12 9.41
N GLU A 152 14.53 14.14 9.10
CA GLU A 152 13.94 15.03 10.11
C GLU A 152 13.01 14.28 11.09
N TYR A 153 12.46 13.14 10.66
CA TYR A 153 11.63 12.26 11.48
C TYR A 153 12.40 11.13 12.17
N GLY A 154 13.74 11.14 12.09
CA GLY A 154 14.58 10.14 12.73
C GLY A 154 14.74 8.85 11.94
N ALA A 155 14.59 8.91 10.61
CA ALA A 155 14.88 7.75 9.76
C ALA A 155 16.33 7.26 9.93
N GLN A 156 16.51 5.95 9.86
CA GLN A 156 17.79 5.28 10.01
C GLN A 156 18.26 4.72 8.67
N PHE A 157 19.54 4.85 8.38
CA PHE A 157 20.15 4.23 7.21
C PHE A 157 20.52 2.77 7.50
N VAL A 158 20.16 1.88 6.58
CA VAL A 158 20.53 0.45 6.60
C VAL A 158 21.29 0.15 5.32
N GLU A 159 22.55 -0.27 5.44
CA GLU A 159 23.43 -0.51 4.30
C GLU A 159 22.99 -1.73 3.47
N TYR A 160 22.57 -2.80 4.14
CA TYR A 160 22.16 -4.04 3.47
C TYR A 160 20.65 -4.24 3.57
N VAL A 161 19.96 -4.22 2.43
CA VAL A 161 18.50 -4.39 2.35
C VAL A 161 18.03 -5.70 3.00
N THR A 162 18.86 -6.74 2.98
CA THR A 162 18.59 -8.02 3.64
C THR A 162 18.49 -7.94 5.17
N GLN A 163 18.92 -6.84 5.78
CA GLN A 163 18.79 -6.57 7.22
C GLN A 163 17.49 -5.83 7.56
N VAL A 164 16.68 -5.46 6.56
CA VAL A 164 15.38 -4.82 6.77
C VAL A 164 14.32 -5.92 6.90
N GLU A 165 13.92 -6.21 8.13
CA GLU A 165 12.96 -7.26 8.46
C GLU A 165 11.64 -7.12 7.67
N GLU A 166 11.20 -5.88 7.44
CA GLU A 166 9.94 -5.60 6.74
C GLU A 166 9.98 -5.85 5.22
N LEU A 167 11.17 -6.15 4.68
CA LEU A 167 11.40 -6.51 3.29
C LEU A 167 11.87 -7.97 3.11
N SER A 168 11.95 -8.73 4.22
CA SER A 168 12.36 -10.13 4.22
C SER A 168 11.26 -11.11 3.79
#